data_AF-A0AAW3U8U8-F1
#
_entry.id   AF-A0AAW3U8U8-F1
#
_cell.length_a   1.000
_cell.length_b   1.000
_cell.length_c   1.000
_cell.angle_alpha   90.00
_cell.angle_beta   90.00
_cell.angle_gamma   90.00
#
_symmetry.space_group_name_H-M   'P 1'
#
loop_
_entity.id
_entity.type
_entity.pdbx_description
1 polymer ?
#
loop_
_entity_poly.entity_id
_entity_poly.type
_entity_poly.pdbx_seq_one_letter_code
_entity_poly.pdbx_strand_id
1 'polypeptide(L)'
;KTGKIAASTLMRKLGNYSRKNRLYQAFKALGSALRTLFLLQYISNRELREQITASTNKVEAYNGFAKYFFFGGEGVIADNDPVEQEKAVKYNDLVSNAVIFYNVVEQTRIMKSLMRQGWKITREDVAFLSPYVTSHVKRFGDYLIDVEAVPEPYETELALVV
;
A
#
# COMPACT_ATOMS: atom_id res chain seq x y z
N LYS A 1 -29.16 6.29 -33.46
CA LYS A 1 -27.87 5.60 -33.19
C LYS A 1 -27.03 6.49 -32.29
N THR A 2 -27.03 6.25 -30.98
CA THR A 2 -26.18 6.96 -30.02
C THR A 2 -24.73 6.55 -30.30
N GLY A 3 -23.96 7.46 -30.90
CA GLY A 3 -22.55 7.24 -31.21
C GLY A 3 -21.77 7.03 -29.91
N LYS A 4 -21.16 5.86 -29.74
CA LYS A 4 -20.25 5.61 -28.62
C LYS A 4 -18.99 6.46 -28.85
N ILE A 5 -18.65 7.29 -27.87
CA ILE A 5 -17.45 8.14 -27.89
C ILE A 5 -16.48 7.60 -26.83
N ALA A 6 -15.19 7.54 -27.16
CA ALA A 6 -14.16 7.17 -26.21
C ALA A 6 -14.07 8.22 -25.08
N ALA A 7 -13.93 7.78 -23.82
CA ALA A 7 -13.82 8.65 -22.66
C ALA A 7 -12.69 9.68 -22.80
N SER A 8 -11.56 9.30 -23.39
CA SER A 8 -10.44 10.19 -23.71
C SER A 8 -10.83 11.33 -24.65
N THR A 9 -11.66 11.05 -25.66
CA THR A 9 -12.15 12.07 -26.61
C THR A 9 -13.11 13.03 -25.92
N LEU A 10 -13.94 12.51 -25.01
CA LEU A 10 -14.90 13.29 -24.24
C LEU A 10 -14.17 14.22 -23.26
N MET A 11 -13.17 13.71 -22.53
CA MET A 11 -12.31 14.49 -21.64
C MET A 11 -11.53 15.57 -22.39
N ARG A 12 -10.92 15.23 -23.54
CA ARG A 12 -10.22 16.21 -24.39
C ARG A 12 -11.15 17.35 -24.84
N LYS A 13 -12.39 17.02 -25.21
CA LYS A 13 -13.39 18.02 -25.65
C LYS A 13 -13.89 18.90 -24.50
N LEU A 14 -14.04 18.33 -23.30
CA LEU A 14 -14.38 19.10 -22.10
C LEU A 14 -13.22 19.98 -21.61
N GLY A 15 -11.97 19.56 -21.81
CA GLY A 15 -10.76 20.31 -21.43
C GLY A 15 -10.35 21.40 -22.42
N ASN A 16 -10.55 21.19 -23.73
CA ASN A 16 -10.15 22.15 -24.78
C ASN A 16 -11.01 23.41 -24.80
N TYR A 17 -12.31 23.30 -24.49
CA TYR A 17 -13.16 24.48 -24.33
C TYR A 17 -13.01 24.98 -22.91
N SER A 18 -12.34 26.13 -22.77
CA SER A 18 -12.21 26.99 -21.59
C SER A 18 -13.29 26.83 -20.52
N ARG A 19 -12.97 27.19 -19.26
CA ARG A 19 -13.86 27.20 -18.06
C ARG A 19 -15.28 27.75 -18.26
N LYS A 20 -15.58 28.37 -19.40
CA LYS A 20 -16.89 28.84 -19.90
C LYS A 20 -17.79 27.76 -20.52
N ASN A 21 -17.31 26.52 -20.74
CA ASN A 21 -18.16 25.45 -21.28
C ASN A 21 -19.25 25.06 -20.26
N ARG A 22 -20.52 25.29 -20.60
CA ARG A 22 -21.68 25.02 -19.73
C ARG A 22 -21.79 23.54 -19.33
N LEU A 23 -21.44 22.62 -20.23
CA LEU A 23 -21.48 21.18 -19.93
C LEU A 23 -20.38 20.80 -18.92
N TYR A 24 -19.18 21.35 -19.11
CA TYR A 24 -18.09 21.18 -18.13
C TYR A 24 -18.47 21.75 -16.75
N GLN A 25 -19.09 22.94 -16.71
CA GLN A 25 -19.57 23.55 -15.47
C GLN A 25 -20.64 22.69 -14.78
N ALA A 26 -21.57 22.12 -15.54
CA ALA A 26 -22.58 21.21 -15.02
C ALA A 26 -21.96 19.94 -14.39
N PHE A 27 -21.01 19.31 -15.08
CA PHE A 27 -20.28 18.15 -14.54
C PHE A 27 -19.44 18.51 -13.31
N LYS A 28 -18.80 19.68 -13.31
CA LYS A 28 -18.07 20.18 -12.15
C LYS A 28 -19.01 20.38 -10.95
N ALA A 29 -20.16 21.00 -11.16
CA ALA A 29 -21.15 21.21 -10.10
C ALA A 29 -21.70 19.88 -9.57
N LEU A 30 -21.98 18.91 -10.45
CA LEU A 30 -22.37 17.55 -10.06
C LEU A 30 -21.28 16.89 -9.22
N GLY A 31 -20.01 16.97 -9.64
CA GLY A 31 -18.87 16.45 -8.87
C GLY A 31 -18.74 17.11 -7.50
N SER A 32 -18.96 18.42 -7.40
CA SER A 32 -19.01 19.14 -6.12
C SER A 32 -20.16 18.64 -5.23
N ALA A 33 -21.35 18.44 -5.78
CA ALA A 33 -22.50 17.93 -5.04
C ALA A 33 -22.25 16.51 -4.50
N LEU A 34 -21.69 15.62 -5.33
CA LEU A 34 -21.30 14.27 -4.91
C LEU A 34 -20.22 14.29 -3.82
N ARG A 35 -19.20 15.15 -3.97
CA ARG A 35 -18.17 15.36 -2.93
C ARG A 35 -18.79 15.84 -1.62
N THR A 36 -19.70 16.82 -1.67
CA THR A 36 -20.38 17.31 -0.47
C THR A 36 -21.21 16.22 0.19
N LEU A 37 -21.96 15.43 -0.58
CA LEU A 37 -22.74 14.32 -0.05
C LEU A 37 -21.84 13.29 0.65
N PHE A 38 -20.72 12.93 0.02
CA PHE A 38 -19.73 12.03 0.63
C PHE A 38 -19.13 12.63 1.89
N LEU A 39 -18.76 13.91 1.91
CA LEU A 39 -18.19 14.56 3.09
C LEU A 39 -19.20 14.63 4.26
N LEU A 40 -20.48 14.89 3.98
CA LEU A 40 -21.53 14.83 4.98
C LEU A 40 -21.67 13.42 5.54
N GLN A 41 -21.69 12.40 4.67
CA GLN A 41 -21.73 11.00 5.09
C GLN A 41 -20.49 10.63 5.94
N TYR A 42 -19.30 11.06 5.52
CA TYR A 42 -18.05 10.85 6.24
C TYR A 42 -18.08 11.48 7.64
N ILE A 43 -18.58 12.71 7.79
CA ILE A 43 -18.66 13.39 9.10
C ILE A 43 -19.75 12.76 9.98
N SER A 44 -20.86 12.29 9.40
CA SER A 44 -21.98 11.73 10.16
C SER A 44 -21.80 10.25 10.54
N ASN A 45 -21.06 9.46 9.76
CA ASN A 45 -20.91 8.02 9.98
C ASN A 45 -19.51 7.69 10.55
N ARG A 46 -19.46 7.16 11.78
CA ARG A 46 -18.20 6.85 12.46
C ARG A 46 -17.52 5.62 11.86
N GLU A 47 -18.27 4.56 11.57
CA GLU A 47 -17.75 3.31 11.04
C GLU A 47 -17.05 3.52 9.69
N LEU A 48 -17.63 4.37 8.83
CA LEU A 48 -17.05 4.78 7.55
C LEU A 48 -15.71 5.48 7.74
N ARG A 49 -15.60 6.38 8.73
CA ARG A 49 -14.33 7.04 9.04
C ARG A 49 -13.28 6.07 9.54
N GLU A 50 -13.65 5.17 10.44
CA GLU A 50 -12.73 4.16 10.98
C GLU A 50 -12.21 3.26 9.86
N GLN A 51 -13.07 2.82 8.94
CA GLN A 51 -12.67 2.02 7.77
C GLN A 51 -11.73 2.79 6.83
N ILE A 52 -12.03 4.06 6.54
CA ILE A 52 -11.17 4.91 5.70
C ILE A 52 -9.81 5.11 6.37
N THR A 53 -9.78 5.50 7.64
CA THR A 53 -8.54 5.69 8.40
C THR A 53 -7.72 4.40 8.47
N ALA A 54 -8.35 3.24 8.72
CA ALA A 54 -7.66 1.96 8.73
C ALA A 54 -7.03 1.63 7.36
N SER A 55 -7.71 1.96 6.26
CA SER A 55 -7.18 1.78 4.90
C SER A 55 -6.03 2.74 4.60
N THR A 56 -6.18 4.01 4.99
CA THR A 56 -5.13 5.03 4.87
C THR A 56 -3.88 4.62 5.64
N ASN A 57 -4.02 4.21 6.91
CA ASN A 57 -2.91 3.77 7.74
C ASN A 57 -2.14 2.61 7.11
N LYS A 58 -2.82 1.64 6.47
CA LYS A 58 -2.17 0.53 5.76
C LYS A 58 -1.31 1.02 4.59
N VAL A 59 -1.84 1.93 3.79
CA VAL A 59 -1.14 2.50 2.63
C VAL A 59 0.02 3.40 3.06
N GLU A 60 -0.17 4.23 4.08
CA GLU A 60 0.88 5.10 4.61
C GLU A 60 2.02 4.29 5.24
N ALA A 61 1.69 3.24 6.00
CA ALA A 61 2.68 2.35 6.58
C ALA A 61 3.47 1.60 5.49
N TYR A 62 2.81 1.12 4.42
CA TYR A 62 3.50 0.56 3.26
C TYR A 62 4.40 1.59 2.58
N ASN A 63 3.92 2.81 2.34
CA ASN A 63 4.72 3.86 1.70
C ASN A 63 5.95 4.24 2.53
N GLY A 64 5.80 4.35 3.86
CA GLY A 64 6.92 4.59 4.77
C GLY A 64 7.93 3.44 4.75
N PHE A 65 7.44 2.20 4.72
CA PHE A 65 8.26 0.99 4.61
C PHE A 65 9.00 0.91 3.27
N ALA A 66 8.32 1.10 2.14
CA ALA A 66 8.93 1.09 0.82
C ALA A 66 9.96 2.23 0.67
N LYS A 67 9.69 3.41 1.25
CA LYS A 67 10.66 4.52 1.30
C LYS A 67 11.93 4.15 2.07
N TYR A 68 11.83 3.32 3.11
CA TYR A 68 13.00 2.85 3.86
C TYR A 68 13.98 2.03 2.99
N PHE A 69 13.49 1.27 2.00
CA PHE A 69 14.33 0.47 1.11
C PHE A 69 14.88 1.25 -0.08
N PHE A 70 14.28 2.39 -0.42
CA PHE A 70 14.70 3.18 -1.56
C PHE A 70 16.12 3.73 -1.38
N PHE A 71 17.07 3.30 -2.22
CA PHE A 71 18.49 3.60 -2.10
C PHE A 71 18.88 4.90 -2.83
N GLY A 72 19.47 5.86 -2.10
CA GLY A 72 19.84 7.17 -2.64
C GLY A 72 18.65 8.12 -2.83
N GLY A 73 18.89 9.43 -2.68
CA GLY A 73 17.91 10.48 -3.02
C GLY A 73 16.61 10.54 -2.20
N GLU A 74 16.52 9.88 -1.04
CA GLU A 74 15.32 9.87 -0.18
C GLU A 74 14.00 9.44 -0.86
N GLY A 75 14.05 8.64 -1.93
CA GLY A 75 12.86 8.31 -2.72
C GLY A 75 12.57 9.25 -3.88
N VAL A 76 13.43 10.23 -4.13
CA VAL A 76 13.33 11.12 -5.29
C VAL A 76 13.84 10.40 -6.51
N ILE A 77 12.95 10.17 -7.48
CA ILE A 77 13.35 9.70 -8.80
C ILE A 77 13.84 10.92 -9.60
N ALA A 78 15.15 11.03 -9.73
CA ALA A 78 15.79 12.18 -10.37
C ALA A 78 15.72 12.14 -11.91
N ASP A 79 15.41 10.99 -12.48
CA ASP A 79 15.31 10.81 -13.93
C ASP A 79 13.96 11.34 -14.46
N ASN A 80 13.98 11.97 -15.63
CA ASN A 80 12.78 12.45 -16.33
C ASN A 80 12.32 11.46 -17.41
N ASP A 81 13.01 10.32 -17.57
CA ASP A 81 12.59 9.20 -18.40
C ASP A 81 11.54 8.34 -17.66
N PRO A 82 10.31 8.23 -18.19
CA PRO A 82 9.27 7.38 -17.61
C PRO A 82 9.68 5.91 -17.43
N VAL A 83 10.54 5.38 -18.31
CA VAL A 83 10.99 3.99 -18.25
C VAL A 83 11.89 3.76 -17.04
N GLU A 84 12.81 4.68 -16.77
CA GLU A 84 13.70 4.61 -15.60
C GLU A 84 12.92 4.83 -14.30
N GLN A 85 11.91 5.72 -14.30
CA GLN A 85 11.00 5.87 -13.17
C GLN A 85 10.24 4.59 -12.85
N GLU A 86 9.70 3.93 -13.87
CA GLU A 86 8.97 2.67 -13.70
C GLU A 86 9.87 1.56 -13.16
N LYS A 87 11.11 1.45 -13.66
CA LYS A 87 12.10 0.49 -13.15
C LYS A 87 12.41 0.73 -11.67
N ALA A 88 12.67 1.98 -11.29
CA ALA A 88 12.97 2.34 -9.91
C ALA A 88 11.86 1.92 -8.94
N VAL A 89 10.60 2.19 -9.31
CA VAL A 89 9.43 1.78 -8.52
C VAL A 89 9.34 0.25 -8.42
N LYS A 90 9.43 -0.46 -9.55
CA LYS A 90 9.30 -1.93 -9.56
C LYS A 90 10.39 -2.64 -8.77
N TYR A 91 11.64 -2.19 -8.86
CA TYR A 91 12.73 -2.79 -8.10
C TYR A 91 12.57 -2.51 -6.60
N ASN A 92 12.12 -1.31 -6.22
CA ASN A 92 11.85 -1.01 -4.82
C ASN A 92 10.68 -1.84 -4.28
N ASP A 93 9.63 -2.02 -5.06
CA ASP A 93 8.49 -2.89 -4.71
C ASP A 93 8.92 -4.35 -4.56
N LEU A 94 9.81 -4.84 -5.42
CA LEU A 94 10.34 -6.21 -5.33
C LEU A 94 11.07 -6.43 -3.99
N VAL A 95 11.98 -5.52 -3.63
CA VAL A 95 12.72 -5.59 -2.35
C VAL A 95 11.76 -5.47 -1.16
N SER A 96 10.82 -4.52 -1.22
CA SER A 96 9.83 -4.32 -0.16
C SER A 96 8.99 -5.58 0.06
N ASN A 97 8.49 -6.20 -1.02
CA ASN A 97 7.71 -7.42 -0.94
C ASN A 97 8.52 -8.62 -0.44
N ALA A 98 9.79 -8.73 -0.80
CA ALA A 98 10.68 -9.77 -0.28
C ALA A 98 10.88 -9.66 1.23
N VAL A 99 11.06 -8.45 1.74
CA VAL A 99 11.18 -8.20 3.19
C VAL A 99 9.84 -8.38 3.91
N ILE A 100 8.72 -7.96 3.31
CA ILE A 100 7.37 -8.24 3.84
C ILE A 100 7.17 -9.75 4.01
N PHE A 101 7.55 -10.54 3.01
CA PHE A 101 7.46 -11.99 3.06
C PHE A 101 8.30 -12.56 4.21
N TYR A 102 9.57 -12.14 4.31
CA TYR A 102 10.44 -12.52 5.42
C TYR A 102 9.83 -12.17 6.79
N ASN A 103 9.30 -10.95 6.94
CA ASN A 103 8.68 -10.49 8.17
C ASN A 103 7.48 -11.34 8.56
N VAL A 104 6.62 -11.71 7.60
CA VAL A 104 5.47 -12.59 7.87
C VAL A 104 5.93 -13.98 8.30
N VAL A 105 6.96 -14.54 7.64
CA VAL A 105 7.52 -15.84 8.01
C VAL A 105 8.08 -15.83 9.43
N GLU A 106 8.90 -14.83 9.77
CA GLU A 106 9.48 -14.72 11.12
C GLU A 106 8.42 -14.43 12.18
N GLN A 107 7.47 -13.53 11.93
CA GLN A 107 6.36 -13.28 12.85
C GLN A 107 5.56 -14.55 13.10
N THR A 108 5.30 -15.35 12.06
CA THR A 108 4.62 -16.65 12.19
C THR A 108 5.43 -17.64 13.03
N ARG A 109 6.75 -17.73 12.82
CA ARG A 109 7.64 -18.59 13.62
C ARG A 109 7.63 -18.17 15.10
N ILE A 110 7.74 -16.87 15.37
CA ILE A 110 7.73 -16.31 16.73
C ILE A 110 6.39 -16.60 17.41
N MET A 111 5.27 -16.33 16.74
CA MET A 111 3.93 -16.62 17.28
C MET A 111 3.77 -18.09 17.65
N LYS A 112 4.21 -19.02 16.80
CA LYS A 112 4.18 -20.45 17.13
C LYS A 112 5.04 -20.81 18.33
N SER A 113 6.23 -20.23 18.43
CA SER A 113 7.10 -20.42 19.60
C SER A 113 6.40 -19.96 20.88
N LEU A 114 5.75 -18.80 20.85
CA LEU A 114 4.95 -18.28 21.98
C LEU A 114 3.77 -19.19 22.31
N MET A 115 3.05 -19.70 21.31
CA MET A 115 1.96 -20.66 21.51
C MET A 115 2.44 -21.95 22.17
N ARG A 116 3.61 -22.48 21.78
CA ARG A 116 4.22 -23.67 22.42
C ARG A 116 4.62 -23.40 23.87
N GLN A 117 4.93 -22.16 24.22
CA GLN A 117 5.21 -21.73 25.60
C GLN A 117 3.93 -21.51 26.42
N GLY A 118 2.74 -21.71 25.84
CA GLY A 118 1.44 -21.59 26.51
C GLY A 118 0.78 -20.22 26.37
N TRP A 119 1.34 -19.29 25.59
CA TRP A 119 0.67 -18.02 25.30
C TRP A 119 -0.52 -18.24 24.36
N LYS A 120 -1.66 -17.64 24.68
CA LYS A 120 -2.83 -17.62 23.81
C LYS A 120 -2.73 -16.42 22.89
N ILE A 121 -2.71 -16.66 21.57
CA ILE A 121 -2.73 -15.63 20.54
C ILE A 121 -4.05 -15.75 19.78
N THR A 122 -4.84 -14.68 19.81
CA THR A 122 -6.14 -14.61 19.13
C THR A 122 -6.02 -13.97 17.75
N ARG A 123 -7.12 -13.99 16.97
CA ARG A 123 -7.17 -13.29 15.68
C ARG A 123 -7.09 -11.78 15.85
N GLU A 124 -7.64 -11.25 16.93
CA GLU A 124 -7.61 -9.84 17.28
C GLU A 124 -6.18 -9.38 17.54
N ASP A 125 -5.37 -10.19 18.24
CA ASP A 125 -3.95 -9.88 18.48
C ASP A 125 -3.17 -9.76 17.17
N VAL A 126 -3.38 -10.71 16.25
CA VAL A 126 -2.73 -10.72 14.94
C VAL A 126 -3.19 -9.53 14.08
N ALA A 127 -4.43 -9.07 14.24
CA ALA A 127 -4.95 -7.92 13.50
C ALA A 127 -4.24 -6.59 13.83
N PHE A 128 -3.56 -6.51 14.97
CA PHE A 128 -2.72 -5.36 15.34
C PHE A 128 -1.29 -5.44 14.80
N LEU A 129 -0.86 -6.61 14.31
CA LEU A 129 0.48 -6.79 13.76
C LEU A 129 0.56 -6.23 12.35
N SER A 130 1.75 -5.71 12.02
CA SER A 130 2.09 -5.24 10.69
C SER A 130 3.36 -5.93 10.22
N PRO A 131 3.43 -6.37 8.95
CA PRO A 131 4.66 -6.90 8.38
C PRO A 131 5.64 -5.79 7.99
N TYR A 132 5.35 -4.51 8.25
CA TYR A 132 6.15 -3.37 7.83
C TYR A 132 7.22 -2.94 8.86
N VAL A 133 7.89 -3.92 9.47
CA VAL A 133 8.92 -3.68 10.49
C VAL A 133 10.31 -3.65 9.85
N THR A 134 11.13 -2.65 10.20
CA THR A 134 12.45 -2.44 9.59
C THR A 134 13.62 -2.49 10.57
N SER A 135 13.36 -2.48 11.88
CA SER A 135 14.40 -2.36 12.92
C SER A 135 15.45 -3.49 12.92
N HIS A 136 15.06 -4.69 12.49
CA HIS A 136 15.93 -5.86 12.40
C HIS A 136 16.65 -5.95 11.04
N VAL A 137 16.30 -5.11 10.07
CA VAL A 137 16.87 -5.16 8.73
C VAL A 137 18.12 -4.30 8.69
N LYS A 138 19.28 -4.95 8.53
CA LYS A 138 20.52 -4.23 8.22
C LYS A 138 20.42 -3.74 6.78
N ARG A 139 20.32 -2.43 6.58
CA ARG A 139 20.24 -1.78 5.26
C ARG A 139 21.60 -1.46 4.64
N PHE A 140 22.61 -1.22 5.47
CA PHE A 140 23.95 -0.81 5.04
C PHE A 140 25.02 -1.65 5.74
N GLY A 141 26.14 -1.83 5.04
CA GLY A 141 27.33 -2.54 5.51
C GLY A 141 27.54 -3.87 4.79
N ASP A 142 28.47 -4.66 5.31
CA ASP A 142 28.84 -5.92 4.66
C ASP A 142 27.85 -7.04 4.98
N TYR A 143 27.55 -7.83 3.96
CA TYR A 143 26.74 -9.03 4.03
C TYR A 143 27.63 -10.22 3.69
N LEU A 144 27.75 -11.15 4.63
CA LEU A 144 28.31 -12.47 4.36
C LEU A 144 27.13 -13.36 3.99
N ILE A 145 27.00 -13.65 2.69
CA ILE A 145 25.93 -14.48 2.17
C ILE A 145 26.50 -15.86 1.89
N ASP A 146 25.97 -16.86 2.60
CA ASP A 146 26.19 -18.26 2.24
C ASP A 146 25.20 -18.64 1.14
N VAL A 147 25.71 -18.92 -0.05
CA VAL A 147 24.91 -19.28 -1.23
C VAL A 147 24.47 -20.75 -1.21
N GLU A 148 25.08 -21.58 -0.37
CA GLU A 148 24.75 -22.99 -0.22
C GLU A 148 23.74 -23.23 0.92
N ALA A 149 23.52 -22.23 1.77
CA ALA A 149 22.55 -22.28 2.84
C ALA A 149 21.13 -22.53 2.30
N VAL A 150 20.56 -23.67 2.65
CA VAL A 150 19.16 -23.98 2.34
C VAL A 150 18.28 -23.27 3.38
N PRO A 151 17.36 -22.38 2.95
CA PRO A 151 16.46 -21.72 3.88
C PRO A 151 15.56 -22.73 4.58
N GLU A 152 15.31 -22.50 5.87
CA GLU A 152 14.37 -23.33 6.61
C GLU A 152 12.98 -23.30 5.95
N PRO A 153 12.26 -24.44 5.91
CA PRO A 153 10.89 -24.45 5.47
C PRO A 153 10.05 -23.49 6.29
N TYR A 154 9.24 -22.67 5.61
CA TYR A 154 8.23 -21.85 6.28
C TYR A 154 6.90 -22.60 6.32
N GLU A 155 6.17 -22.44 7.42
CA GLU A 155 4.86 -23.05 7.58
C GLU A 155 3.77 -22.07 7.10
N THR A 156 2.81 -22.56 6.30
CA THR A 156 1.75 -21.74 5.71
C THR A 156 0.52 -21.57 6.62
N GLU A 157 0.37 -22.41 7.64
CA GLU A 157 -0.82 -22.43 8.50
C GLU A 157 -0.50 -21.96 9.92
N LEU A 158 -1.36 -21.08 10.47
CA LEU A 158 -1.31 -20.65 11.86
C LEU A 158 -2.66 -20.93 12.52
N ALA A 159 -2.70 -21.96 13.38
CA ALA A 159 -3.92 -22.38 14.08
C ALA A 159 -4.21 -21.43 15.25
N LEU A 160 -4.82 -20.29 14.97
CA LEU A 160 -5.20 -19.31 15.98
C LEU A 160 -6.40 -19.80 16.80
N VAL A 161 -6.42 -19.42 18.08
CA VAL A 161 -7.59 -19.64 18.94
C VAL A 161 -8.69 -18.67 18.50
N VAL A 162 -9.91 -19.19 18.35
CA VAL A 162 -11.12 -18.40 18.07
C VAL A 162 -11.62 -17.73 19.34
#